data_AF-A0A965XA86-F1
#
_entry.id   AF-A0A965XA86-F1
#
_cell.length_a   1.000
_cell.length_b   1.000
_cell.length_c   1.000
_cell.angle_alpha   90.00
_cell.angle_beta   90.00
_cell.angle_gamma   90.00
#
_symmetry.space_group_name_H-M   'P 1'
#
loop_
_entity.id
_entity.type
_entity.pdbx_description
1 polymer ?
#
loop_
_entity_poly.entity_id
_entity_poly.type
_entity_poly.pdbx_seq_one_letter_code
_entity_poly.pdbx_strand_id
1 'polypeptide(L)' 'MWIRSQDKRILQEFIGVQARGGNETKPRIYGVYGNSESEILGYYPTHERCLEVLDEIQNTIIRYEVPLVYEMPKE' A
#
# COMPACT_ATOMS: atom_id res chain seq x y z
N MET A 1 9.51 6.14 0.71
CA MET A 1 9.28 4.96 1.58
C MET A 1 9.31 3.70 0.74
N TRP A 2 10.02 2.66 1.17
CA TRP A 2 10.07 1.39 0.46
C TRP A 2 8.89 0.50 0.84
N ILE A 3 8.19 -0.03 -0.17
CA ILE A 3 7.07 -0.95 0.05
C ILE A 3 7.24 -2.16 -0.85
N ARG A 4 7.00 -3.34 -0.28
CA ARG A 4 6.94 -4.60 -1.01
C ARG A 4 5.50 -5.00 -1.28
N SER A 5 5.17 -5.31 -2.53
CA SER A 5 3.84 -5.81 -2.90
C SER A 5 3.53 -7.15 -2.27
N GLN A 6 2.24 -7.44 -2.15
CA GLN A 6 1.70 -8.67 -1.56
C GLN A 6 2.17 -9.93 -2.30
N ASP A 7 2.31 -9.85 -3.62
CA ASP A 7 2.83 -10.91 -4.48
C ASP A 7 4.37 -10.98 -4.53
N LYS A 8 5.04 -10.07 -3.81
CA LYS A 8 6.50 -9.93 -3.70
C LYS A 8 7.23 -9.62 -5.01
N ARG A 9 6.52 -9.22 -6.07
CA ARG A 9 7.13 -8.86 -7.35
C ARG A 9 7.64 -7.42 -7.40
N ILE A 10 7.09 -6.56 -6.56
CA ILE A 10 7.44 -5.14 -6.50
C ILE A 10 8.10 -4.88 -5.15
N LEU A 11 9.27 -4.26 -5.18
CA LEU A 11 9.91 -3.62 -4.04
C LEU A 11 10.47 -2.30 -4.57
N GLN A 12 9.80 -1.21 -4.23
CA GLN A 12 10.10 0.10 -4.79
C GLN A 12 9.88 1.19 -3.76
N GLU A 13 10.57 2.30 -3.95
CA GLU A 13 10.29 3.53 -3.22
C GLU A 13 9.07 4.25 -3.81
N PHE A 14 8.06 4.46 -2.96
CA PHE A 14 6.87 5.22 -3.28
C PHE A 14 6.88 6.57 -2.55
N ILE A 15 6.37 7.59 -3.25
CA ILE A 15 6.15 8.95 -2.73
C ILE A 15 4.77 9.09 -2.07
N GLY A 16 3.85 8.17 -2.35
CA GLY A 16 2.52 8.16 -1.76
C GLY A 16 1.85 6.80 -1.89
N VAL A 17 0.88 6.54 -1.02
CA VAL A 17 0.09 5.30 -1.00
C VAL A 17 -1.37 5.67 -0.81
N GLN A 18 -2.25 4.98 -1.53
CA GLN A 18 -3.68 5.28 -1.53
C GLN A 18 -4.51 4.00 -1.51
N ALA A 19 -5.60 4.01 -0.75
CA ALA A 19 -6.63 2.98 -0.81
C ALA A 19 -7.68 3.34 -1.86
N ARG A 20 -8.10 2.35 -2.66
CA ARG A 20 -9.24 2.47 -3.56
C ARG A 20 -10.14 1.28 -3.38
N GLY A 21 -11.42 1.54 -3.17
CA GLY A 21 -12.46 0.52 -3.04
C GLY A 21 -13.82 1.18 -3.10
N GLY A 22 -14.85 0.38 -3.37
CA GLY A 22 -16.22 0.84 -3.60
C GLY A 22 -17.00 -0.15 -4.47
N ASN A 23 -18.27 0.15 -4.75
CA ASN A 23 -19.25 -0.79 -5.30
C ASN A 23 -18.86 -1.49 -6.62
N GLU A 24 -17.92 -0.95 -7.40
CA GLU A 24 -17.61 -1.45 -8.75
C GLU A 24 -16.15 -1.90 -8.94
N THR A 25 -15.32 -1.85 -7.89
CA THR A 25 -13.91 -2.23 -8.04
C THR A 25 -13.40 -3.03 -6.86
N LYS A 26 -12.64 -4.11 -7.15
CA LYS A 26 -11.95 -4.88 -6.10
C LYS A 26 -11.11 -3.91 -5.23
N PRO A 27 -11.33 -3.88 -3.91
CA PRO A 27 -10.55 -3.06 -3.01
C PRO A 27 -9.05 -3.34 -3.13
N ARG A 28 -8.25 -2.29 -3.14
CA ARG A 28 -6.80 -2.37 -3.36
C ARG A 28 -6.05 -1.20 -2.76
N ILE A 29 -4.78 -1.43 -2.47
CA ILE A 29 -3.79 -0.39 -2.20
C ILE A 29 -2.93 -0.20 -3.45
N TYR A 30 -2.67 1.05 -3.83
CA TYR A 30 -1.73 1.40 -4.88
C TYR A 30 -0.70 2.42 -4.39
N GLY A 31 0.53 2.27 -4.84
CA GLY A 31 1.63 3.18 -4.55
C GLY A 31 1.91 4.08 -5.74
N VAL A 32 2.23 5.35 -5.49
CA VAL A 32 2.66 6.34 -6.48
C VAL A 32 4.18 6.50 -6.36
N TYR A 33 4.91 6.40 -7.47
CA TYR A 33 6.39 6.48 -7.50
C TYR A 33 6.94 7.50 -8.50
N GLY A 34 6.06 8.30 -9.11
CA GLY A 34 6.41 9.39 -10.02
C GLY A 34 5.19 10.27 -10.31
N ASN A 35 5.32 11.25 -11.20
CA ASN A 35 4.27 12.24 -11.46
C ASN A 35 2.96 11.64 -12.01
N SER A 36 2.99 10.44 -12.58
CA SER A 36 1.80 9.75 -13.10
C SER A 36 1.91 8.22 -13.05
N GLU A 37 2.94 7.70 -12.37
CA GLU A 37 3.23 6.28 -12.31
C GLU A 37 2.72 5.69 -10.98
N SER A 38 1.94 4.63 -11.09
CA SER A 38 1.37 3.94 -9.94
C SER A 38 1.32 2.44 -10.13
N GLU A 39 1.64 1.69 -9.08
CA GLU A 39 1.54 0.23 -9.06
C GLU A 39 0.49 -0.23 -8.06
N ILE A 40 -0.18 -1.35 -8.36
CA ILE A 40 -1.03 -2.04 -7.40
C ILE A 40 -0.14 -2.85 -6.46
N LEU A 41 -0.22 -2.55 -5.16
CA LEU A 41 0.62 -3.19 -4.14
C LEU A 41 -0.06 -4.40 -3.48
N GLY A 42 -1.39 -4.43 -3.49
CA GLY A 42 -2.17 -5.54 -2.95
C GLY A 42 -3.66 -5.36 -3.19
N TYR A 43 -4.37 -6.48 -3.17
CA TYR A 43 -5.83 -6.51 -3.22
C TYR A 43 -6.37 -7.02 -1.89
N TYR A 44 -7.54 -6.54 -1.51
CA TYR A 44 -8.19 -6.92 -0.27
C TYR A 44 -9.64 -7.31 -0.51
N PRO A 45 -10.22 -8.18 0.34
CA PRO A 45 -11.62 -8.60 0.23
C PRO A 45 -12.61 -7.45 0.41
N THR A 46 -12.31 -6.50 1.30
CA THR A 46 -13.22 -5.41 1.68
C THR A 46 -12.53 -4.05 1.62
N HIS A 47 -13.33 -2.97 1.52
CA HIS A 47 -12.79 -1.62 1.55
C HIS A 47 -12.27 -1.28 2.95
N GLU A 48 -12.94 -1.77 3.98
CA GLU A 48 -12.55 -1.65 5.39
C GLU A 48 -11.15 -2.22 5.60
N ARG A 49 -10.86 -3.43 5.06
CA ARG A 49 -9.52 -4.01 5.16
C ARG A 49 -8.46 -3.19 4.42
N CYS A 50 -8.81 -2.54 3.31
CA CYS A 50 -7.88 -1.60 2.67
C CYS A 50 -7.56 -0.41 3.58
N LEU A 51 -8.56 0.14 4.26
CA LEU A 51 -8.37 1.27 5.16
C LEU A 51 -7.52 0.87 6.37
N GLU A 52 -7.79 -0.29 6.97
CA GLU A 52 -6.96 -0.83 8.05
C GLU A 52 -5.49 -0.98 7.63
N VAL A 53 -5.24 -1.52 6.43
CA VAL A 53 -3.86 -1.65 5.93
C VAL A 53 -3.24 -0.29 5.63
N LEU A 54 -4.01 0.68 5.15
CA LEU A 54 -3.51 2.05 4.97
C LEU A 54 -3.08 2.67 6.30
N ASP A 55 -3.86 2.43 7.37
CA ASP A 55 -3.52 2.86 8.73
C ASP A 55 -2.28 2.12 9.27
N GLU A 56 -2.14 0.82 9.01
CA GLU A 56 -0.94 0.03 9.37
C GLU A 56 0.32 0.62 8.70
N ILE A 57 0.23 1.00 7.42
CA ILE A 57 1.31 1.66 6.68
C ILE A 57 1.64 3.01 7.32
N GLN A 58 0.64 3.86 7.56
CA GLN A 58 0.83 5.17 8.19
C GLN A 58 1.49 5.03 9.56
N ASN A 59 1.01 4.10 10.39
CA ASN A 59 1.56 3.84 11.71
C ASN A 59 3.00 3.34 11.64
N THR A 60 3.34 2.55 10.63
CA THR A 60 4.73 2.11 10.39
C THR A 60 5.62 3.30 10.03
N ILE A 61 5.16 4.21 9.16
CA ILE A 61 5.92 5.42 8.82
C ILE A 61 6.15 6.30 10.05
N ILE A 62 5.11 6.56 10.85
CA ILE A 62 5.19 7.45 12.01
C ILE A 62 6.10 6.87 13.10
N ARG A 63 6.08 5.55 13.30
CA ARG A 63 6.86 4.89 14.38
C ARG A 63 8.36 4.88 14.12
N TYR A 64 8.79 5.02 12.87
CA TYR A 64 10.20 4.86 12.50
C TYR A 64 10.66 6.05 11.65
N GLU A 65 11.41 6.97 12.26
CA GLU A 65 12.09 8.11 11.57
C GLU A 65 13.26 7.67 10.65
N VAL A 66 13.27 6.42 10.17
CA VAL A 66 14.33 5.80 9.35
C VAL A 66 13.73 5.03 8.17
N PRO A 67 14.47 4.80 7.07
CA PRO A 67 13.90 4.23 5.85
C PRO A 67 13.50 2.76 6.09
N LEU A 68 12.22 2.53 6.38
CA LEU A 68 11.66 1.19 6.55
C LEU A 68 11.15 0.63 5.22
N VAL A 69 11.30 -0.69 5.08
CA VAL A 69 10.62 -1.49 4.06
C VAL A 69 9.34 -2.04 4.68
N TYR A 70 8.18 -1.54 4.28
CA TYR A 70 6.89 -2.10 4.68
C TYR A 70 6.52 -3.28 3.77
N GLU A 71 6.24 -4.46 4.34
CA GLU A 71 5.76 -5.62 3.58
C GLU A 71 4.23 -5.70 3.63
N MET A 72 3.59 -5.70 2.46
CA MET A 72 2.12 -5.78 2.38
C MET A 72 1.59 -7.10 2.98
N PRO A 73 0.60 -7.04 3.89
CA PRO A 73 0.03 -8.23 4.51
C PRO A 73 -0.71 -9.10 3.48
N LYS A 74 -0.69 -10.41 3.71
CA LYS A 74 -1.56 -11.37 3.02
C LYS A 74 -2.84 -11.56 3.83
N GLU A 75 -3.95 -11.83 3.13
CA GLU A 75 -5.30 -12.04 3.70
C GLU A 75 -5.29 -12.78 5.04
#